data_AF-A0A917MUJ2-F1
#
_entry.id   AF-A0A917MUJ2-F1
#
_cell.length_a   1.000
_cell.length_b   1.000
_cell.length_c   1.000
_cell.angle_alpha   90.00
_cell.angle_beta   90.00
_cell.angle_gamma   90.00
#
_symmetry.space_group_name_H-M   'P 1'
#
loop_
_entity.id
_entity.type
_entity.pdbx_description
1 polymer ?
#
loop_
_entity_poly.entity_id
_entity_poly.type
_entity_poly.pdbx_seq_one_letter_code
_entity_poly.pdbx_strand_id
1 'polypeptide(L)'
;MENPNPKGGWIMFSTSNAELHELLVSMGTLTIGNDFLKIENYPFEPSLAFRQPLFTSSQIDDIDCSSYPVTIRVNDELIFLRTDKKAELEDFARKNNISVVKREMIWEWILEPFLDTEYTEETDRRSMEVLSRYGFTPELVSALRAEVETQMLKYNFDTMLWEWCVLGASDVLRAMRTKYNKAEFSEFYKRVMSIALSGQP
;
A
#
# COMPACT_ATOMS: atom_id res chain seq x y z
N MET A 1 -34.42 -23.87 28.82
CA MET A 1 -34.13 -22.56 28.23
C MET A 1 -32.65 -22.54 27.95
N GLU A 2 -32.29 -22.82 26.70
CA GLU A 2 -30.92 -22.77 26.19
C GLU A 2 -30.54 -21.29 26.00
N ASN A 3 -29.36 -20.93 26.51
CA ASN A 3 -28.71 -19.67 26.18
C ASN A 3 -27.99 -19.85 24.84
N PRO A 4 -28.23 -19.01 23.81
CA PRO A 4 -27.45 -19.06 22.60
C PRO A 4 -26.03 -18.56 22.88
N ASN A 5 -25.07 -19.44 22.63
CA ASN A 5 -23.64 -19.16 22.63
C ASN A 5 -23.33 -17.96 21.71
N PRO A 6 -22.64 -16.89 22.18
CA PRO A 6 -22.19 -15.85 21.29
C PRO A 6 -21.13 -16.41 20.33
N LYS A 7 -21.31 -16.06 19.06
CA LYS A 7 -20.65 -16.57 17.87
C LYS A 7 -19.13 -16.28 17.87
N GLY A 8 -18.36 -17.25 17.38
CA GLY A 8 -17.09 -17.06 16.67
C GLY A 8 -15.92 -16.53 17.49
N GLY A 9 -15.19 -17.43 18.15
CA GLY A 9 -13.87 -17.10 18.71
C GLY A 9 -12.89 -16.71 17.60
N TRP A 10 -12.27 -15.54 17.76
CA TRP A 10 -11.20 -15.03 16.90
C TRP A 10 -10.05 -16.04 16.79
N ILE A 11 -9.67 -16.40 15.56
CA ILE A 11 -8.47 -17.20 15.30
C ILE A 11 -7.33 -16.20 15.13
N MET A 12 -6.46 -16.07 16.15
CA MET A 12 -5.10 -15.59 15.91
C MET A 12 -4.51 -16.48 14.83
N PHE A 13 -4.20 -15.93 13.65
CA PHE A 13 -3.52 -16.72 12.65
C PHE A 13 -2.16 -17.05 13.26
N SER A 14 -1.74 -18.32 13.18
CA SER A 14 -0.53 -18.81 13.82
C SER A 14 0.74 -18.32 13.08
N THR A 15 0.84 -17.02 12.83
CA THR A 15 1.92 -16.36 12.11
C THR A 15 3.21 -16.53 12.92
N SER A 16 4.21 -17.12 12.28
CA SER A 16 5.49 -17.37 12.94
C SER A 16 6.25 -16.05 13.18
N ASN A 17 7.17 -16.01 14.15
CA ASN A 17 8.03 -14.83 14.35
C ASN A 17 8.79 -14.43 13.07
N ALA A 18 9.20 -15.40 12.25
CA ALA A 18 9.86 -15.14 10.97
C ALA A 18 8.91 -14.46 9.97
N GLU A 19 7.65 -14.90 9.91
CA GLU A 19 6.63 -14.31 9.06
C GLU A 19 6.25 -12.89 9.54
N LEU A 20 6.15 -12.66 10.85
CA LEU A 20 5.94 -11.32 11.42
C LEU A 20 7.04 -10.32 11.02
N HIS A 21 8.31 -10.75 11.00
CA HIS A 21 9.41 -9.91 10.56
C HIS A 21 9.30 -9.54 9.07
N GLU A 22 8.82 -10.47 8.22
CA GLU A 22 8.59 -10.20 6.80
C GLU A 22 7.39 -9.27 6.56
N LEU A 23 6.36 -9.33 7.42
CA LEU A 23 5.22 -8.42 7.37
C LEU A 23 5.62 -6.98 7.76
N LEU A 24 6.52 -6.80 8.74
CA LEU A 24 6.89 -5.50 9.31
C LEU A 24 8.15 -4.86 8.69
N VAL A 25 8.46 -5.17 7.43
CA VAL A 25 9.63 -4.61 6.75
C VAL A 25 9.58 -3.08 6.62
N SER A 26 10.72 -2.43 6.91
CA SER A 26 10.91 -0.98 6.81
C SER A 26 10.86 -0.49 5.36
N MET A 27 10.35 0.73 5.13
CA MET A 27 10.36 1.43 3.82
C MET A 27 11.75 1.99 3.46
N GLY A 28 12.82 1.37 3.96
CA GLY A 28 14.18 1.83 3.76
C GLY A 28 14.52 3.16 4.45
N THR A 29 15.62 3.75 4.03
CA THR A 29 16.10 5.07 4.48
C THR A 29 16.08 6.05 3.32
N LEU A 30 15.66 7.28 3.58
CA LEU A 30 15.59 8.35 2.60
C LEU A 30 16.58 9.46 2.94
N THR A 31 17.44 9.80 1.98
CA THR A 31 18.28 11.01 2.00
C THR A 31 17.84 11.94 0.89
N ILE A 32 17.58 13.20 1.24
CA ILE A 32 17.13 14.24 0.30
C ILE A 32 18.33 15.14 -0.01
N GLY A 33 18.79 15.10 -1.25
CA GLY A 33 19.81 16.00 -1.79
C GLY A 33 19.20 17.29 -2.34
N ASN A 34 20.02 18.08 -3.04
CA ASN A 34 19.53 19.30 -3.70
C ASN A 34 18.64 18.98 -4.91
N ASP A 35 19.06 18.01 -5.72
CA ASP A 35 18.45 17.62 -7.00
C ASP A 35 18.26 16.09 -7.11
N PHE A 36 18.39 15.36 -6.00
CA PHE A 36 18.21 13.91 -5.96
C PHE A 36 17.52 13.44 -4.69
N LEU A 37 16.88 12.27 -4.79
CA LEU A 37 16.45 11.45 -3.67
C LEU A 37 17.27 10.16 -3.66
N LYS A 38 17.84 9.81 -2.51
CA LYS A 38 18.54 8.54 -2.32
C LYS A 38 17.76 7.64 -1.37
N ILE A 39 17.36 6.48 -1.86
CA ILE A 39 16.55 5.48 -1.16
C ILE A 39 17.40 4.22 -1.00
N GLU A 40 17.64 3.81 0.24
CA GLU A 40 18.47 2.64 0.54
C GLU A 40 17.69 1.63 1.39
N ASN A 41 18.04 0.35 1.29
CA ASN A 41 17.38 -0.73 2.01
C ASN A 41 15.86 -0.82 1.72
N TYR A 42 15.48 -0.54 0.47
CA TYR A 42 14.10 -0.66 0.04
C TYR A 42 13.64 -2.13 0.11
N PRO A 43 12.42 -2.44 0.59
CA PRO A 43 12.08 -3.82 0.92
C PRO A 43 11.60 -4.64 -0.28
N PHE A 44 11.24 -4.03 -1.41
CA PHE A 44 10.57 -4.71 -2.52
C PHE A 44 11.51 -4.96 -3.70
N GLU A 45 12.01 -6.19 -3.83
CA GLU A 45 12.94 -6.58 -4.91
C GLU A 45 12.50 -6.23 -6.35
N PRO A 46 11.21 -6.33 -6.71
CA PRO A 46 10.76 -5.94 -8.05
C PRO A 46 10.86 -4.43 -8.35
N SER A 47 10.92 -3.58 -7.32
CA SER A 47 10.91 -2.12 -7.41
C SER A 47 12.15 -1.54 -8.07
N LEU A 48 11.99 -0.41 -8.76
CA LEU A 48 13.09 0.45 -9.17
C LEU A 48 13.97 0.88 -7.98
N ALA A 49 13.36 1.26 -6.84
CA ALA A 49 14.08 1.73 -5.67
C ALA A 49 14.93 0.64 -4.98
N PHE A 50 14.66 -0.64 -5.25
CA PHE A 50 15.52 -1.74 -4.81
C PHE A 50 16.77 -1.87 -5.70
N ARG A 51 16.61 -1.66 -7.01
CA ARG A 51 17.67 -1.88 -8.01
C ARG A 51 18.56 -0.65 -8.22
N GLN A 52 17.99 0.54 -7.99
CA GLN A 52 18.63 1.82 -8.14
C GLN A 52 18.33 2.67 -6.90
N PRO A 53 19.35 3.00 -6.09
CA PRO A 53 19.12 3.75 -4.87
C PRO A 53 19.07 5.27 -5.08
N LEU A 54 19.34 5.80 -6.28
CA LEU A 54 19.47 7.24 -6.54
C LEU A 54 18.54 7.67 -7.67
N PHE A 55 17.66 8.63 -7.39
CA PHE A 55 16.72 9.23 -8.35
C PHE A 55 17.02 10.72 -8.47
N THR A 56 17.39 11.19 -9.65
CA THR A 56 17.50 12.64 -9.90
C THR A 56 16.10 13.23 -10.05
N SER A 57 15.95 14.53 -9.77
CA SER A 57 14.67 15.22 -9.87
C SER A 57 14.03 15.11 -11.25
N SER A 58 14.84 15.04 -12.31
CA SER A 58 14.39 14.84 -13.69
C SER A 58 13.79 13.46 -13.98
N GLN A 59 14.01 12.46 -13.11
CA GLN A 59 13.41 11.13 -13.24
C GLN A 59 12.07 11.03 -12.50
N ILE A 60 11.72 12.01 -11.68
CA ILE A 60 10.52 12.00 -10.85
C ILE A 60 9.43 12.75 -11.60
N ASP A 61 8.37 12.03 -11.94
CA ASP A 61 7.26 12.61 -12.70
C ASP A 61 6.44 13.55 -11.82
N ASP A 62 6.16 13.11 -10.59
CA ASP A 62 5.43 13.89 -9.60
C ASP A 62 5.60 13.30 -8.18
N ILE A 63 5.09 14.02 -7.19
CA ILE A 63 5.10 13.64 -5.77
C ILE A 63 3.69 13.81 -5.18
N ASP A 64 3.23 12.82 -4.42
CA ASP A 64 2.04 12.95 -3.57
C ASP A 64 2.45 12.97 -2.10
N CYS A 65 2.51 14.18 -1.53
CA CYS A 65 2.79 14.40 -0.11
C CYS A 65 1.55 14.25 0.78
N SER A 66 0.37 14.03 0.19
CA SER A 66 -0.89 13.80 0.91
C SER A 66 -1.16 12.32 1.19
N SER A 67 -0.52 11.41 0.44
CA SER A 67 -0.60 9.97 0.66
C SER A 67 0.13 9.54 1.94
N TYR A 68 -0.30 8.41 2.50
CA TYR A 68 0.38 7.76 3.62
C TYR A 68 0.64 6.28 3.31
N PRO A 69 1.91 5.86 3.11
CA PRO A 69 3.14 6.66 3.08
C PRO A 69 3.17 7.69 1.93
N VAL A 70 4.07 8.68 2.02
CA VAL A 70 4.33 9.64 0.92
C VAL A 70 4.80 8.87 -0.32
N THR A 71 4.35 9.25 -1.51
CA THR A 71 4.76 8.57 -2.75
C THR A 71 5.40 9.52 -3.74
N ILE A 72 6.37 9.01 -4.49
CA ILE A 72 6.84 9.62 -5.74
C ILE A 72 6.48 8.69 -6.88
N ARG A 73 6.22 9.26 -8.07
CA ARG A 73 6.07 8.47 -9.29
C ARG A 73 7.31 8.57 -10.16
N VAL A 74 7.76 7.40 -10.62
CA VAL A 74 8.85 7.26 -11.60
C VAL A 74 8.37 6.29 -12.67
N ASN A 75 8.05 6.80 -13.85
CA ASN A 75 7.33 6.11 -14.92
C ASN A 75 5.98 5.55 -14.41
N ASP A 76 5.81 4.23 -14.50
CA ASP A 76 4.59 3.50 -14.09
C ASP A 76 4.71 2.90 -12.68
N GLU A 77 5.64 3.39 -11.84
CA GLU A 77 5.87 2.89 -10.48
C GLU A 77 5.68 3.99 -9.43
N LEU A 78 4.92 3.66 -8.38
CA LEU A 78 4.90 4.44 -7.15
C LEU A 78 5.97 3.93 -6.19
N ILE A 79 6.86 4.81 -5.78
CA ILE A 79 7.87 4.52 -4.77
C ILE A 79 7.41 5.13 -3.44
N PHE A 80 7.15 4.25 -2.47
CA PHE A 80 6.74 4.62 -1.12
C PHE A 80 7.91 5.16 -0.30
N LEU A 81 7.76 6.34 0.29
CA LEU A 81 8.76 7.04 1.08
C LEU A 81 8.30 7.15 2.54
N ARG A 82 9.26 7.37 3.44
CA ARG A 82 8.93 7.61 4.84
C ARG A 82 8.20 8.95 5.02
N THR A 83 7.14 8.96 5.82
CA THR A 83 6.31 10.15 6.06
C THR A 83 6.98 11.18 6.98
N ASP A 84 8.00 10.79 7.77
CA ASP A 84 8.74 11.70 8.65
C ASP A 84 9.53 12.79 7.90
N LYS A 85 9.61 12.67 6.57
CA LYS A 85 10.28 13.62 5.66
C LYS A 85 9.33 14.45 4.80
N LYS A 86 8.02 14.45 5.08
CA LYS A 86 7.01 15.14 4.27
C LYS A 86 7.35 16.61 3.95
N ALA A 87 7.66 17.42 4.96
CA ALA A 87 7.99 18.85 4.73
C ALA A 87 9.25 19.03 3.87
N GLU A 88 10.26 18.18 4.07
CA GLU A 88 11.49 18.21 3.27
C GLU A 88 11.22 17.79 1.80
N LEU A 89 10.28 16.87 1.58
CA LEU A 89 9.85 16.43 0.24
C LEU A 89 9.03 17.50 -0.49
N GLU A 90 8.15 18.22 0.21
CA GLU A 90 7.43 19.38 -0.36
C GLU A 90 8.40 20.48 -0.79
N ASP A 91 9.42 20.76 0.02
CA ASP A 91 10.48 21.70 -0.30
C ASP A 91 11.35 21.24 -1.48
N PHE A 92 11.69 19.94 -1.53
CA PHE A 92 12.42 19.33 -2.64
C PHE A 92 11.65 19.46 -3.95
N ALA A 93 10.35 19.16 -3.94
CA ALA A 93 9.47 19.27 -5.11
C ALA A 93 9.47 20.71 -5.64
N ARG A 94 9.27 21.69 -4.74
CA ARG A 94 9.25 23.11 -5.08
C ARG A 94 10.58 23.59 -5.68
N LYS A 95 11.72 23.20 -5.11
CA LYS A 95 13.05 23.61 -5.60
C LYS A 95 13.36 23.04 -6.98
N ASN A 96 12.87 21.85 -7.28
CA ASN A 96 13.17 21.13 -8.52
C ASN A 96 12.06 21.22 -9.58
N ASN A 97 11.01 22.01 -9.33
CA ASN A 97 9.84 22.13 -10.20
C ASN A 97 9.14 20.79 -10.50
N ILE A 98 9.11 19.88 -9.52
CA ILE A 98 8.37 18.63 -9.61
C ILE A 98 6.91 18.90 -9.23
N SER A 99 5.97 18.37 -10.01
CA SER A 99 4.55 18.52 -9.72
C SER A 99 4.17 17.84 -8.40
N VAL A 100 3.45 18.56 -7.53
CA VAL A 100 2.82 17.98 -6.36
C VAL A 100 1.36 17.67 -6.71
N VAL A 101 0.98 16.41 -6.59
CA VAL A 101 -0.35 15.91 -6.94
C VAL A 101 -1.05 15.33 -5.72
N LYS A 102 -2.36 15.10 -5.84
CA LYS A 102 -3.12 14.28 -4.91
C LYS A 102 -3.77 13.15 -5.69
N ARG A 103 -3.45 11.92 -5.33
CA ARG A 103 -4.00 10.70 -5.90
C ARG A 103 -5.15 10.16 -5.07
N GLU A 104 -6.01 9.40 -5.72
CA GLU A 104 -6.91 8.52 -5.00
C GLU A 104 -6.15 7.27 -4.59
N MET A 105 -6.28 6.89 -3.32
CA MET A 105 -5.63 5.72 -2.78
C MET A 105 -6.48 4.49 -3.08
N ILE A 106 -6.45 4.01 -4.33
CA ILE A 106 -7.32 2.92 -4.83
C ILE A 106 -7.26 1.68 -3.94
N TRP A 107 -6.07 1.33 -3.45
CA TRP A 107 -5.90 0.19 -2.54
C TRP A 107 -6.55 0.40 -1.18
N GLU A 108 -6.68 1.64 -0.68
CA GLU A 108 -7.42 1.89 0.57
C GLU A 108 -8.89 1.50 0.43
N TRP A 109 -9.53 1.86 -0.70
CA TRP A 109 -10.92 1.47 -0.97
C TRP A 109 -11.10 -0.03 -1.20
N ILE A 110 -10.12 -0.70 -1.82
CA ILE A 110 -10.16 -2.16 -2.02
C ILE A 110 -10.05 -2.88 -0.67
N LEU A 111 -9.18 -2.40 0.21
CA LEU A 111 -8.79 -3.06 1.46
C LEU A 111 -9.64 -2.66 2.68
N GLU A 112 -10.56 -1.71 2.52
CA GLU A 112 -11.49 -1.25 3.56
C GLU A 112 -12.17 -2.39 4.37
N PRO A 113 -12.66 -3.49 3.75
CA PRO A 113 -13.27 -4.60 4.50
C PRO A 113 -12.33 -5.33 5.46
N PHE A 114 -11.01 -5.20 5.29
CA PHE A 114 -10.01 -5.87 6.14
C PHE A 114 -9.55 -4.99 7.29
N LEU A 115 -9.87 -3.69 7.24
CA LEU A 115 -9.51 -2.73 8.28
C LEU A 115 -10.59 -2.66 9.37
N ASP A 116 -11.85 -2.55 8.95
CA ASP A 116 -12.98 -2.26 9.83
C ASP A 116 -13.77 -3.53 10.18
N THR A 117 -14.04 -3.74 11.46
CA THR A 117 -14.95 -4.82 11.89
C THR A 117 -16.41 -4.46 11.86
N GLU A 118 -16.71 -3.19 11.67
CA GLU A 118 -18.06 -2.66 11.47
C GLU A 118 -18.36 -2.43 10.00
N TYR A 119 -17.62 -3.06 9.07
CA TYR A 119 -17.86 -2.95 7.63
C TYR A 119 -19.34 -3.23 7.28
N THR A 120 -20.04 -2.21 6.79
CA THR A 120 -21.48 -2.27 6.47
C THR A 120 -21.74 -2.32 4.96
N GLU A 121 -22.96 -2.71 4.56
CA GLU A 121 -23.41 -2.59 3.17
C GLU A 121 -23.31 -1.16 2.63
N GLU A 122 -23.51 -0.16 3.49
CA GLU A 122 -23.39 1.26 3.11
C GLU A 122 -21.93 1.66 2.86
N THR A 123 -21.01 1.14 3.67
CA THR A 123 -19.57 1.29 3.46
C THR A 123 -19.17 0.68 2.12
N ASP A 124 -19.58 -0.57 1.84
CA ASP A 124 -19.30 -1.24 0.57
C ASP A 124 -19.84 -0.49 -0.64
N ARG A 125 -21.09 -0.01 -0.57
CA ARG A 125 -21.68 0.81 -1.62
C ARG A 125 -20.84 2.05 -1.90
N ARG A 126 -20.37 2.73 -0.86
CA ARG A 126 -19.53 3.93 -0.99
C ARG A 126 -18.16 3.61 -1.61
N SER A 127 -17.47 2.56 -1.16
CA SER A 127 -16.18 2.18 -1.76
C SER A 127 -16.36 1.85 -3.24
N MET A 128 -17.42 1.11 -3.58
CA MET A 128 -17.72 0.74 -4.97
C MET A 128 -18.06 1.94 -5.86
N GLU A 129 -18.77 2.95 -5.34
CA GLU A 129 -19.02 4.19 -6.07
C GLU A 129 -17.71 4.92 -6.40
N VAL A 130 -16.76 4.98 -5.47
CA VAL A 130 -15.44 5.58 -5.73
C VAL A 130 -14.67 4.75 -6.74
N LEU A 131 -14.52 3.45 -6.51
CA LEU A 131 -13.76 2.53 -7.36
C LEU A 131 -14.29 2.51 -8.81
N SER A 132 -15.61 2.58 -9.00
CA SER A 132 -16.21 2.63 -10.34
C SER A 132 -15.77 3.83 -11.18
N ARG A 133 -15.50 4.99 -10.54
CA ARG A 133 -15.01 6.21 -11.23
C ARG A 133 -13.60 6.03 -11.79
N TYR A 134 -12.85 5.08 -11.23
CA TYR A 134 -11.52 4.69 -11.68
C TYR A 134 -11.51 3.44 -12.56
N GLY A 135 -12.70 2.98 -13.01
CA GLY A 135 -12.83 1.87 -13.96
C GLY A 135 -12.90 0.48 -13.34
N PHE A 136 -13.07 0.37 -12.03
CA PHE A 136 -13.15 -0.93 -11.35
C PHE A 136 -14.58 -1.46 -11.32
N THR A 137 -14.77 -2.68 -11.81
CA THR A 137 -16.03 -3.41 -11.75
C THR A 137 -16.17 -4.17 -10.42
N PRO A 138 -17.39 -4.43 -9.93
CA PRO A 138 -17.62 -5.26 -8.74
C PRO A 138 -16.91 -6.62 -8.79
N GLU A 139 -16.90 -7.27 -9.95
CA GLU A 139 -16.29 -8.59 -10.15
C GLU A 139 -14.77 -8.55 -9.95
N LEU A 140 -14.11 -7.53 -10.51
CA LEU A 140 -12.68 -7.29 -10.32
C LEU A 140 -12.35 -7.00 -8.85
N VAL A 141 -13.11 -6.13 -8.20
CA VAL A 141 -12.89 -5.78 -6.78
C VAL A 141 -13.06 -7.02 -5.89
N SER A 142 -14.10 -7.82 -6.13
CA SER A 142 -14.33 -9.08 -5.43
C SER A 142 -13.17 -10.06 -5.62
N ALA A 143 -12.67 -10.22 -6.85
CA ALA A 143 -11.53 -11.09 -7.13
C ALA A 143 -10.23 -10.62 -6.43
N LEU A 144 -9.97 -9.30 -6.41
CA LEU A 144 -8.82 -8.72 -5.72
C LEU A 144 -8.91 -8.94 -4.21
N ARG A 145 -10.08 -8.68 -3.61
CA ARG A 145 -10.33 -8.89 -2.18
C ARG A 145 -10.12 -10.36 -1.80
N ALA A 146 -10.68 -11.30 -2.57
CA ALA A 146 -10.51 -12.73 -2.33
C ALA A 146 -9.04 -13.18 -2.45
N GLU A 147 -8.25 -12.59 -3.35
CA GLU A 147 -6.84 -12.93 -3.51
C GLU A 147 -6.00 -12.58 -2.26
N VAL A 148 -6.28 -11.42 -1.66
CA VAL A 148 -5.46 -10.81 -0.59
C VAL A 148 -5.99 -11.07 0.82
N GLU A 149 -7.26 -11.46 0.96
CA GLU A 149 -7.98 -11.60 2.24
C GLU A 149 -7.16 -12.26 3.34
N THR A 150 -6.70 -13.51 3.14
CA THR A 150 -5.98 -14.23 4.19
C THR A 150 -4.72 -13.51 4.66
N GLN A 151 -3.96 -12.91 3.74
CA GLN A 151 -2.72 -12.21 4.09
C GLN A 151 -2.98 -10.84 4.70
N MET A 152 -4.03 -10.15 4.25
CA MET A 152 -4.41 -8.86 4.83
C MET A 152 -4.97 -9.03 6.24
N LEU A 153 -5.73 -10.09 6.50
CA LEU A 153 -6.18 -10.42 7.85
C LEU A 153 -4.97 -10.75 8.75
N LYS A 154 -4.05 -11.62 8.32
CA LYS A 154 -2.79 -11.86 9.06
C LYS A 154 -2.02 -10.58 9.33
N TYR A 155 -1.81 -9.76 8.30
CA TYR A 155 -1.10 -8.49 8.41
C TYR A 155 -1.78 -7.57 9.41
N ASN A 156 -3.09 -7.32 9.30
CA ASN A 156 -3.79 -6.39 10.17
C ASN A 156 -3.88 -6.88 11.63
N PHE A 157 -4.28 -8.14 11.82
CA PHE A 157 -4.55 -8.70 13.15
C PHE A 157 -3.29 -9.15 13.89
N ASP A 158 -2.38 -9.88 13.24
CA ASP A 158 -1.22 -10.46 13.93
C ASP A 158 -0.11 -9.43 14.19
N THR A 159 -0.07 -8.34 13.41
CA THR A 159 0.85 -7.22 13.68
C THR A 159 0.26 -6.18 14.64
N MET A 160 -0.97 -6.38 15.11
CA MET A 160 -1.67 -5.48 16.02
C MET A 160 -1.77 -4.01 15.51
N LEU A 161 -1.86 -3.81 14.19
CA LEU A 161 -2.09 -2.47 13.59
C LEU A 161 -3.49 -1.91 13.87
N TRP A 162 -4.29 -2.65 14.64
CA TRP A 162 -5.74 -2.73 14.58
C TRP A 162 -6.55 -1.55 15.14
N GLU A 163 -5.95 -0.37 15.34
CA GLU A 163 -6.72 0.80 15.80
C GLU A 163 -6.29 2.15 15.21
N TRP A 164 -5.28 2.23 14.31
CA TRP A 164 -4.67 3.55 14.02
C TRP A 164 -4.20 3.82 12.57
N CYS A 165 -4.54 3.00 11.57
CA CYS A 165 -3.99 3.17 10.22
C CYS A 165 -4.99 2.86 9.08
N VAL A 166 -4.79 3.52 7.93
CA VAL A 166 -5.36 3.10 6.64
C VAL A 166 -4.50 1.96 6.06
N LEU A 167 -5.12 1.01 5.35
CA LEU A 167 -4.40 -0.07 4.64
C LEU A 167 -4.26 0.32 3.17
N GLY A 168 -3.02 0.50 2.69
CA GLY A 168 -2.75 0.96 1.33
C GLY A 168 -1.95 -0.02 0.48
N ALA A 169 -1.44 0.49 -0.64
CA ALA A 169 -0.65 -0.30 -1.60
C ALA A 169 0.65 -0.86 -0.97
N SER A 170 1.30 -0.11 -0.07
CA SER A 170 2.48 -0.61 0.64
C SER A 170 2.15 -1.78 1.57
N ASP A 171 0.96 -1.78 2.17
CA ASP A 171 0.53 -2.80 3.12
C ASP A 171 0.19 -4.11 2.41
N VAL A 172 -0.53 -4.05 1.30
CA VAL A 172 -0.81 -5.26 0.50
C VAL A 172 0.48 -5.87 -0.06
N LEU A 173 1.49 -5.07 -0.40
CA LEU A 173 2.79 -5.60 -0.82
C LEU A 173 3.54 -6.31 0.32
N ARG A 174 3.49 -5.74 1.53
CA ARG A 174 4.06 -6.38 2.74
C ARG A 174 3.32 -7.65 3.13
N ALA A 175 2.00 -7.67 2.99
CA ALA A 175 1.20 -8.85 3.27
C ALA A 175 1.47 -9.96 2.25
N MET A 176 1.49 -9.64 0.95
CA MET A 176 1.50 -10.66 -0.09
C MET A 176 2.89 -11.24 -0.40
N ARG A 177 3.98 -10.56 0.00
CA ARG A 177 5.34 -11.11 -0.14
C ARG A 177 5.57 -12.39 0.67
N THR A 178 4.80 -12.63 1.75
CA THR A 178 4.92 -13.85 2.58
C THR A 178 4.20 -15.03 1.94
N LYS A 179 3.24 -14.78 1.05
CA LYS A 179 2.48 -15.79 0.30
C LYS A 179 3.20 -16.23 -0.96
N TYR A 180 3.72 -15.27 -1.74
CA TYR A 180 4.22 -15.52 -3.08
C TYR A 180 5.70 -15.83 -3.14
N ASN A 181 6.09 -16.70 -4.07
CA ASN A 181 7.49 -16.82 -4.44
C ASN A 181 7.96 -15.58 -5.23
N LYS A 182 9.26 -15.47 -5.49
CA LYS A 182 9.86 -14.30 -6.14
C LYS A 182 9.22 -13.93 -7.49
N ALA A 183 8.93 -14.91 -8.35
CA ALA A 183 8.35 -14.65 -9.66
C ALA A 183 6.88 -14.19 -9.54
N GLU A 184 6.11 -14.87 -8.70
CA GLU A 184 4.72 -14.51 -8.41
C GLU A 184 4.62 -13.11 -7.78
N PHE A 185 5.51 -12.79 -6.83
CA PHE A 185 5.53 -11.49 -6.18
C PHE A 185 5.94 -10.37 -7.16
N SER A 186 6.83 -10.65 -8.10
CA SER A 186 7.20 -9.70 -9.15
C SER A 186 6.01 -9.35 -10.05
N GLU A 187 5.20 -10.34 -10.43
CA GLU A 187 3.97 -10.08 -11.21
C GLU A 187 2.90 -9.38 -10.36
N PHE A 188 2.73 -9.79 -9.10
CA PHE A 188 1.83 -9.14 -8.16
C PHE A 188 2.19 -7.65 -7.97
N TYR A 189 3.48 -7.35 -7.79
CA TYR A 189 3.99 -5.99 -7.60
C TYR A 189 3.60 -5.06 -8.77
N LYS A 190 3.80 -5.53 -10.01
CA LYS A 190 3.41 -4.75 -11.21
C LYS A 190 1.91 -4.49 -11.25
N ARG A 191 1.09 -5.49 -10.89
CA ARG A 191 -0.38 -5.32 -10.83
C ARG A 191 -0.77 -4.31 -9.76
N VAL A 192 -0.13 -4.34 -8.58
CA VAL A 192 -0.37 -3.35 -7.52
C VAL A 192 -0.13 -1.94 -8.04
N MET A 193 0.97 -1.69 -8.76
CA MET A 193 1.27 -0.37 -9.34
C MET A 193 0.27 0.03 -10.42
N SER A 194 -0.04 -0.88 -11.35
CA SER A 194 -1.05 -0.65 -12.38
C SER A 194 -2.41 -0.29 -11.79
N ILE A 195 -2.83 -0.96 -10.72
CA ILE A 195 -4.08 -0.67 -10.00
C ILE A 195 -3.99 0.68 -9.28
N ALA A 196 -2.88 0.96 -8.59
CA ALA A 196 -2.69 2.22 -7.86
C ALA A 196 -2.68 3.45 -8.77
N LEU A 197 -2.22 3.31 -10.01
CA LEU A 197 -2.17 4.37 -11.02
C LEU A 197 -3.38 4.38 -11.96
N SER A 198 -4.32 3.45 -11.82
CA SER A 198 -5.49 3.36 -12.70
C SER A 198 -6.39 4.58 -12.58
N GLY A 199 -6.67 5.22 -13.72
CA GLY A 199 -7.52 6.41 -13.79
C GLY A 199 -6.97 7.64 -13.08
N GLN A 200 -5.69 7.63 -12.68
CA GLN A 200 -5.00 8.78 -12.10
C GLN A 200 -4.50 9.73 -13.22
N PRO A 201 -4.36 11.03 -12.92
CA PRO A 201 -3.72 12.00 -13.83
C PRO A 201 -2.24 11.69 -14.10
#